data_AF-A0A9W7FA20-F1
#
_entry.id   AF-A0A9W7FA20-F1
#
_cell.length_a   1.000
_cell.length_b   1.000
_cell.length_c   1.000
_cell.angle_alpha   90.00
_cell.angle_beta   90.00
_cell.angle_gamma   90.00
#
_symmetry.space_group_name_H-M   'P 1'
#
loop_
_entity.id
_entity.type
_entity.pdbx_description
1 polymer ?
#
loop_
_entity_poly.entity_id
_entity_poly.type
_entity_poly.pdbx_seq_one_letter_code
_entity_poly.pdbx_strand_id
1 'polypeptide(L)'
;MGHFSRGKLQDGDKCCLPPSYWKAIQKYDVEVPWAVRIRRIDKDPDIYREGGQVLKTQERVNRPKVINGPRDIVGARDSVLGSPLDFRAGSQYVYLPSWMFRSLSLRPGSAVRVELVSSPLKMGGLIKLCPLTFNRPGAGDGGVEVGRGEDFLKISNHQAVLETELKHYSTITPGCVISFVYNGRRFYFEVKETP
;
A
#
# COMPACT_ATOMS: atom_id res chain seq x y z
N MET A 1 -24.90 -11.42 -7.68
CA MET A 1 -23.75 -11.72 -6.81
C MET A 1 -22.76 -10.59 -6.88
N GLY A 2 -22.54 -9.83 -5.81
CA GLY A 2 -21.51 -8.81 -5.75
C GLY A 2 -20.16 -9.46 -5.52
N HIS A 3 -19.21 -9.29 -6.45
CA HIS A 3 -17.82 -9.68 -6.20
C HIS A 3 -17.22 -8.72 -5.17
N PHE A 4 -16.62 -9.27 -4.11
CA PHE A 4 -15.89 -8.53 -3.09
C PHE A 4 -14.86 -7.59 -3.76
N SER A 5 -14.84 -6.33 -3.36
CA SER A 5 -13.92 -5.29 -3.87
C SER A 5 -14.05 -4.93 -5.37
N ARG A 6 -15.16 -5.24 -6.04
CA ARG A 6 -15.40 -4.79 -7.44
C ARG A 6 -15.31 -3.26 -7.53
N GLY A 7 -14.38 -2.76 -8.34
CA GLY A 7 -14.11 -1.32 -8.49
C GLY A 7 -13.36 -0.67 -7.32
N LYS A 8 -13.03 -1.44 -6.28
CA LYS A 8 -12.33 -0.97 -5.06
C LYS A 8 -10.95 -1.61 -4.87
N LEU A 9 -10.49 -2.42 -5.83
CA LEU A 9 -9.18 -3.09 -5.76
C LEU A 9 -8.01 -2.12 -5.55
N GLN A 10 -8.06 -0.94 -6.15
CA GLN A 10 -7.02 0.10 -6.00
C GLN A 10 -7.06 0.83 -4.65
N ASP A 11 -8.19 0.72 -3.93
CA ASP A 11 -8.49 1.39 -2.68
C ASP A 11 -8.55 0.37 -1.51
N GLY A 12 -7.83 -0.76 -1.63
CA GLY A 12 -7.68 -1.78 -0.60
C GLY A 12 -6.25 -2.33 -0.54
N ASP A 13 -5.99 -3.34 0.28
CA ASP A 13 -4.66 -3.95 0.46
C ASP A 13 -4.42 -5.24 -0.35
N LYS A 14 -5.29 -5.46 -1.35
CA LYS A 14 -5.38 -6.69 -2.10
C LYS A 14 -4.34 -6.76 -3.21
N CYS A 15 -3.51 -7.81 -3.19
CA CYS A 15 -2.51 -8.08 -4.22
C CYS A 15 -2.81 -9.39 -4.97
N CYS A 16 -2.41 -9.45 -6.23
CA CYS A 16 -2.45 -10.67 -7.04
C CYS A 16 -1.03 -11.21 -7.17
N LEU A 17 -0.83 -12.48 -6.79
CA LEU A 17 0.47 -13.14 -6.74
C LEU A 17 0.58 -14.23 -7.82
N PRO A 18 1.80 -14.68 -8.17
CA PRO A 18 1.99 -15.84 -9.04
C PRO A 18 1.47 -17.15 -8.43
N PRO A 19 1.07 -18.14 -9.26
CA PRO A 19 0.68 -19.48 -8.81
C PRO A 19 1.75 -20.22 -7.98
N SER A 20 3.03 -19.84 -8.09
CA SER A 20 4.11 -20.42 -7.28
C SER A 20 3.92 -20.16 -5.78
N TYR A 21 3.37 -18.99 -5.40
CA TYR A 21 3.06 -18.67 -4.00
C TYR A 21 1.94 -19.56 -3.46
N TRP A 22 0.93 -19.88 -4.28
CA TRP A 22 -0.12 -20.82 -3.89
C TRP A 22 0.45 -22.21 -3.58
N LYS A 23 1.30 -22.72 -4.47
CA LYS A 23 1.98 -24.02 -4.25
C LYS A 23 2.84 -23.99 -2.98
N ALA A 24 3.50 -22.87 -2.69
CA ALA A 24 4.28 -22.71 -1.47
C ALA A 24 3.37 -22.74 -0.22
N ILE A 25 2.26 -22.00 -0.21
CA ILE A 25 1.27 -22.01 0.88
C ILE A 25 0.78 -23.44 1.16
N GLN A 26 0.42 -24.18 0.11
CA GLN A 26 -0.02 -25.58 0.24
C GLN A 26 1.10 -26.50 0.76
N LYS A 27 2.33 -26.31 0.29
CA LYS A 27 3.49 -27.13 0.68
C LYS A 27 3.88 -26.93 2.14
N TYR A 28 3.83 -25.69 2.63
CA TYR A 28 4.22 -25.32 3.99
C TYR A 28 3.06 -25.30 4.97
N ASP A 29 1.86 -25.73 4.53
CA ASP A 29 0.62 -25.76 5.32
C ASP A 29 0.38 -24.45 6.08
N VAL A 30 0.55 -23.33 5.37
CA VAL A 30 0.42 -22.00 6.00
C VAL A 30 -1.05 -21.74 6.27
N GLU A 31 -1.41 -21.61 7.55
CA GLU A 31 -2.78 -21.32 7.95
C GLU A 31 -3.22 -19.89 7.61
N VAL A 32 -4.53 -19.71 7.48
CA VAL A 32 -5.17 -18.39 7.31
C VAL A 32 -5.19 -17.62 8.64
N PRO A 33 -5.25 -16.27 8.63
CA PRO A 33 -5.27 -15.39 7.45
C PRO A 33 -3.89 -15.20 6.82
N TRP A 34 -3.83 -15.27 5.49
CA TRP A 34 -2.60 -14.99 4.77
C TRP A 34 -2.35 -13.50 4.64
N ALA A 35 -1.20 -13.06 5.14
CA ALA A 35 -0.65 -11.75 4.89
C ALA A 35 0.70 -11.88 4.20
N VAL A 36 1.00 -10.91 3.34
CA VAL A 36 2.29 -10.81 2.67
C VAL A 36 2.97 -9.50 2.99
N ARG A 37 4.28 -9.57 3.22
CA ARG A 37 5.15 -8.41 3.29
C ARG A 37 5.75 -8.18 1.93
N ILE A 38 5.57 -6.99 1.40
CA ILE A 38 6.15 -6.55 0.14
C ILE A 38 7.24 -5.54 0.48
N ARG A 39 8.48 -5.84 0.07
CA ARG A 39 9.63 -4.97 0.29
C ARG A 39 10.37 -4.73 -1.01
N ARG A 40 11.03 -3.57 -1.11
CA ARG A 40 11.96 -3.34 -2.22
C ARG A 40 13.18 -4.23 -2.06
N ILE A 41 13.72 -4.72 -3.18
CA ILE A 41 14.92 -5.55 -3.15
C ILE A 41 16.17 -4.74 -2.76
N ASP A 42 16.25 -3.45 -3.06
CA ASP A 42 17.43 -2.60 -2.77
C ASP A 42 17.80 -2.51 -1.28
N LYS A 43 16.86 -2.86 -0.40
CA LYS A 43 17.04 -2.90 1.06
C LYS A 43 17.20 -4.30 1.61
N ASP A 44 17.33 -5.28 0.73
CA ASP A 44 17.34 -6.66 1.13
C ASP A 44 18.78 -7.15 1.37
N PRO A 45 19.11 -7.63 2.59
CA PRO A 45 20.44 -8.14 2.88
C PRO A 45 20.76 -9.42 2.08
N ASP A 46 19.74 -10.18 1.67
CA ASP A 46 19.86 -11.49 1.04
C ASP A 46 19.57 -11.43 -0.48
N ILE A 47 19.85 -10.30 -1.13
CA ILE A 47 19.82 -10.23 -2.60
C ILE A 47 20.80 -11.30 -3.11
N TYR A 48 20.31 -12.20 -3.97
CA TYR A 48 21.18 -13.07 -4.75
C TYR A 48 22.23 -12.21 -5.45
N ARG A 49 23.47 -12.30 -4.97
CA ARG A 49 24.63 -11.68 -5.59
C ARG A 49 25.17 -12.66 -6.61
N GLU A 50 24.66 -12.60 -7.83
CA GLU A 50 25.25 -13.37 -8.92
C GLU A 50 26.68 -12.84 -9.14
N GLY A 51 27.69 -13.70 -8.91
CA GLY A 51 29.10 -13.30 -9.03
C GLY A 51 29.56 -12.19 -8.07
N GLY A 52 28.88 -11.99 -6.93
CA GLY A 52 29.23 -10.93 -5.97
C GLY A 52 28.71 -9.54 -6.33
N GLN A 53 28.07 -9.35 -7.48
CA GLN A 53 27.39 -8.11 -7.83
C GLN A 53 25.96 -8.08 -7.27
N VAL A 54 25.64 -7.00 -6.57
CA VAL A 54 24.26 -6.70 -6.16
C VAL A 54 23.42 -6.53 -7.42
N LEU A 55 22.31 -7.27 -7.57
CA LEU A 55 21.32 -7.01 -8.60
C LEU A 55 20.91 -5.53 -8.50
N LYS A 56 21.36 -4.72 -9.45
CA LYS A 56 21.01 -3.30 -9.50
C LYS A 56 19.52 -3.19 -9.80
N THR A 57 18.70 -3.04 -8.76
CA THR A 57 17.34 -2.55 -8.96
C THR A 57 17.38 -1.18 -9.62
N GLN A 58 16.35 -0.89 -10.42
CA GLN A 58 16.15 0.46 -10.91
C GLN A 58 16.13 1.44 -9.74
N GLU A 59 16.77 2.60 -9.93
CA GLU A 59 16.78 3.66 -8.95
C GLU A 59 15.35 3.98 -8.50
N ARG A 60 15.21 4.35 -7.22
CA ARG A 60 13.94 4.88 -6.72
C ARG A 60 13.45 5.92 -7.70
N VAL A 61 12.13 5.97 -7.91
CA VAL A 61 11.55 7.11 -8.61
C VAL A 61 11.88 8.34 -7.79
N ASN A 62 12.92 9.06 -8.20
CA ASN A 62 13.12 10.44 -7.83
C ASN A 62 12.06 11.20 -8.63
N ARG A 63 10.82 11.17 -8.13
CA ARG A 63 9.84 12.12 -8.63
C ARG A 63 10.37 13.47 -8.17
N PRO A 64 10.45 14.49 -9.04
CA PRO A 64 10.76 15.83 -8.58
C PRO A 64 9.88 16.10 -7.35
N LYS A 65 10.45 16.71 -6.29
CA LYS A 65 9.71 17.10 -5.09
C LYS A 65 8.46 17.96 -5.41
N VAL A 66 8.37 18.43 -6.65
CA VAL A 66 7.17 18.98 -7.26
C VAL A 66 6.30 17.83 -7.78
N ILE A 67 5.42 17.31 -6.91
CA ILE A 67 3.95 17.43 -6.97
C ILE A 67 3.44 16.59 -5.78
N ASN A 68 3.51 17.16 -4.58
CA ASN A 68 2.47 17.12 -3.54
C ASN A 68 1.59 15.88 -3.53
N GLY A 69 2.24 14.73 -3.43
CA GLY A 69 1.59 13.44 -3.34
C GLY A 69 1.63 12.94 -1.91
N PRO A 70 0.78 11.96 -1.54
CA PRO A 70 0.79 11.30 -0.24
C PRO A 70 2.17 10.86 0.27
N ARG A 71 3.07 10.52 -0.66
CA ARG A 71 4.44 10.07 -0.39
C ARG A 71 5.34 11.17 0.17
N ASP A 72 5.16 12.42 -0.24
CA ASP A 72 6.03 13.53 0.17
C ASP A 72 5.79 13.94 1.64
N ILE A 73 4.63 13.55 2.18
CA ILE A 73 4.21 13.83 3.57
C ILE A 73 4.88 12.86 4.55
N VAL A 74 4.84 11.56 4.26
CA VAL A 74 5.20 10.51 5.24
C VAL A 74 6.48 9.77 4.87
N GLY A 75 7.12 10.13 3.76
CA GLY A 75 8.35 9.51 3.28
C GLY A 75 8.14 8.12 2.67
N ALA A 76 9.16 7.68 1.93
CA ALA A 76 9.17 6.35 1.34
C ALA A 76 9.29 5.27 2.41
N ARG A 77 8.59 4.15 2.21
CA ARG A 77 8.63 2.97 3.07
C ARG A 77 9.51 1.90 2.47
N ASP A 78 10.16 1.14 3.34
CA ASP A 78 10.99 0.01 2.92
C ASP A 78 10.17 -1.27 2.74
N SER A 79 9.09 -1.41 3.51
CA SER A 79 8.12 -2.50 3.36
C SER A 79 6.69 -2.04 3.64
N VAL A 80 5.72 -2.76 3.05
CA VAL A 80 4.29 -2.63 3.34
C VAL A 80 3.68 -4.01 3.47
N LEU A 81 2.59 -4.12 4.23
CA LEU A 81 1.77 -5.32 4.29
C LEU A 81 0.63 -5.28 3.27
N GLY A 82 0.24 -6.46 2.80
CA GLY A 82 -0.92 -6.68 1.96
C GLY A 82 -1.48 -8.07 2.14
N SER A 83 -2.58 -8.34 1.45
CA SER A 83 -3.29 -9.62 1.50
C SER A 83 -3.47 -10.17 0.08
N PRO A 84 -3.12 -11.45 -0.17
CA PRO A 84 -3.33 -12.06 -1.48
C PRO A 84 -4.83 -12.22 -1.73
N LEU A 85 -5.32 -11.60 -2.80
CA LEU A 85 -6.69 -11.79 -3.29
C LEU A 85 -6.80 -13.08 -4.09
N ASP A 86 -5.84 -13.29 -4.99
CA ASP A 86 -5.74 -14.44 -5.86
C ASP A 86 -4.30 -14.70 -6.30
N PHE A 87 -4.09 -15.86 -6.90
CA PHE A 87 -2.78 -16.35 -7.33
C PHE A 87 -2.70 -16.49 -8.85
N ARG A 88 -3.28 -15.52 -9.58
CA ARG A 88 -3.44 -15.56 -11.04
C ARG A 88 -2.44 -14.69 -11.78
N ALA A 89 -1.48 -14.09 -11.09
CA ALA A 89 -0.49 -13.25 -11.76
C ALA A 89 0.44 -14.10 -12.64
N GLY A 90 0.99 -13.50 -13.70
CA GLY A 90 2.02 -14.18 -14.49
C GLY A 90 3.22 -14.55 -13.62
N SER A 91 3.95 -15.63 -13.96
CA SER A 91 4.98 -16.24 -13.10
C SER A 91 6.07 -15.30 -12.58
N GLN A 92 6.28 -14.14 -13.20
CA GLN A 92 7.30 -13.15 -12.86
C GLN A 92 6.71 -11.80 -12.41
N TYR A 93 5.39 -11.70 -12.27
CA TYR A 93 4.71 -10.45 -12.00
C TYR A 93 3.89 -10.53 -10.71
N VAL A 94 3.87 -9.43 -9.98
CA VAL A 94 2.93 -9.20 -8.87
C VAL A 94 2.14 -7.95 -9.20
N TYR A 95 0.84 -7.97 -8.94
CA TYR A 95 0.00 -6.79 -9.14
C TYR A 95 -0.35 -6.20 -7.78
N LEU A 96 0.01 -4.93 -7.60
CA LEU A 96 -0.17 -4.19 -6.35
C LEU A 96 -1.07 -2.97 -6.58
N PRO A 97 -1.87 -2.56 -5.58
CA PRO A 97 -2.61 -1.31 -5.61
C PRO A 97 -1.70 -0.09 -5.76
N SER A 98 -2.23 0.96 -6.36
CA SER A 98 -1.49 2.20 -6.65
C SER A 98 -0.90 2.86 -5.41
N TRP A 99 -1.52 2.72 -4.24
CA TRP A 99 -0.99 3.27 -2.99
C TRP A 99 0.28 2.53 -2.55
N MET A 100 0.38 1.22 -2.73
CA MET A 100 1.60 0.45 -2.41
C MET A 100 2.77 0.88 -3.29
N PHE A 101 2.53 1.13 -4.59
CA PHE A 101 3.54 1.70 -5.49
C PHE A 101 4.05 3.05 -5.00
N ARG A 102 3.16 3.91 -4.49
CA ARG A 102 3.53 5.21 -3.93
C ARG A 102 4.33 5.06 -2.63
N SER A 103 3.85 4.24 -1.70
CA SER A 103 4.52 4.00 -0.41
C SER A 103 5.94 3.44 -0.62
N LEU A 104 6.10 2.45 -1.49
CA LEU A 104 7.38 1.80 -1.78
C LEU A 104 8.19 2.49 -2.89
N SER A 105 7.73 3.63 -3.42
CA SER A 105 8.45 4.38 -4.45
C SER A 105 8.80 3.56 -5.71
N LEU A 106 7.87 2.69 -6.12
CA LEU A 106 8.07 1.75 -7.22
C LEU A 106 7.69 2.38 -8.58
N ARG A 107 8.34 1.91 -9.65
CA ARG A 107 7.85 2.02 -11.03
C ARG A 107 7.22 0.70 -11.44
N PRO A 108 6.29 0.69 -12.43
CA PRO A 108 5.97 -0.55 -13.13
C PRO A 108 7.25 -1.27 -13.56
N GLY A 109 7.33 -2.58 -13.31
CA GLY A 109 8.53 -3.38 -13.58
C GLY A 109 9.62 -3.32 -12.50
N SER A 110 9.44 -2.55 -11.42
CA SER A 110 10.38 -2.61 -10.28
C SER A 110 10.32 -3.96 -9.59
N ALA A 111 11.50 -4.55 -9.34
CA ALA A 111 11.61 -5.78 -8.58
C ALA A 111 11.28 -5.54 -7.10
N VAL A 112 10.47 -6.44 -6.55
CA VAL A 112 10.09 -6.46 -5.13
C VAL A 112 10.28 -7.87 -4.60
N ARG A 113 10.59 -7.99 -3.31
CA ARG A 113 10.50 -9.25 -2.60
C ARG A 113 9.13 -9.34 -1.93
N VAL A 114 8.47 -10.48 -2.11
CA VAL A 114 7.20 -10.80 -1.44
C VAL A 114 7.43 -12.00 -0.54
N GLU A 115 7.07 -11.83 0.73
CA GLU A 115 7.24 -12.82 1.78
C GLU A 115 5.90 -13.11 2.43
N LEU A 116 5.62 -14.39 2.71
CA LEU A 116 4.51 -14.75 3.56
C LEU A 116 4.86 -14.39 5.00
N VAL A 117 3.97 -13.66 5.67
CA VAL A 117 4.14 -13.33 7.07
C VAL A 117 3.74 -14.56 7.88
N SER A 118 4.73 -15.27 8.43
CA SER A 118 4.51 -16.46 9.26
C SER A 118 4.21 -16.15 10.73
N SER A 119 4.50 -14.93 11.18
CA SER A 119 4.22 -14.50 12.55
C SER A 119 2.76 -14.07 12.67
N PRO A 120 2.05 -14.45 13.76
CA PRO A 120 0.68 -14.01 13.99
C PRO A 120 0.65 -12.48 13.98
N LEU A 121 -0.08 -11.91 13.00
CA LEU A 121 -0.37 -10.49 13.01
C LEU A 121 -1.17 -10.18 14.28
N LYS A 122 -0.75 -9.15 15.02
CA LYS A 122 -1.52 -8.67 16.16
C LYS A 122 -2.93 -8.34 15.70
N MET A 123 -3.92 -8.88 16.41
CA MET A 123 -5.32 -8.60 16.13
C MET A 123 -5.59 -7.11 16.28
N GLY A 124 -6.40 -6.55 15.38
CA GLY A 124 -6.69 -5.13 15.32
C GLY A 124 -7.25 -4.60 16.63
N GLY A 125 -6.70 -3.49 17.08
CA GLY A 125 -7.18 -2.66 18.20
C GLY A 125 -7.41 -1.23 17.71
N LEU A 126 -7.15 -0.24 18.57
CA LEU A 126 -7.31 1.16 18.19
C LEU A 126 -6.25 1.58 17.16
N ILE A 127 -6.70 2.09 16.01
CA ILE A 127 -5.83 2.64 14.96
C ILE A 127 -6.06 4.15 14.90
N LYS A 128 -4.97 4.93 14.88
CA LYS A 128 -5.05 6.39 14.67
C LYS A 128 -4.80 6.73 13.21
N LEU A 129 -5.85 7.23 12.54
CA LEU A 129 -5.77 7.74 11.17
C LEU A 129 -5.81 9.27 11.19
N CYS A 130 -4.94 9.90 10.41
CA CYS A 130 -4.89 11.34 10.22
C CYS A 130 -5.33 11.70 8.79
N PRO A 131 -6.47 12.38 8.59
CA PRO A 131 -6.89 12.82 7.27
C PRO A 131 -5.95 13.89 6.72
N LEU A 132 -5.68 13.79 5.42
CA LEU A 132 -4.79 14.66 4.67
C LEU A 132 -5.58 15.47 3.65
N THR A 133 -5.30 16.77 3.55
CA THR A 133 -5.82 17.64 2.48
C THR A 133 -4.68 18.06 1.57
N PHE A 134 -4.99 18.09 0.27
CA PHE A 134 -4.12 18.61 -0.78
C PHE A 134 -4.77 19.88 -1.29
N ASN A 135 -4.46 21.03 -0.68
CA ASN A 135 -4.98 22.30 -1.17
C ASN A 135 -4.12 22.75 -2.35
N ARG A 136 -4.76 23.01 -3.49
CA ARG A 136 -4.13 23.69 -4.61
C ARG A 136 -4.18 25.19 -4.31
N PRO A 137 -3.09 25.87 -3.92
CA PRO A 137 -3.11 27.33 -3.96
C PRO A 137 -3.30 27.73 -5.42
N GLY A 138 -3.94 28.89 -5.61
CA GLY A 138 -4.41 29.38 -6.90
C GLY A 138 -3.40 29.26 -8.03
N ALA A 139 -3.93 29.15 -9.25
CA ALA A 139 -3.17 29.17 -10.49
C ALA A 139 -2.13 30.31 -10.49
N GLY A 140 -0.86 29.95 -10.27
CA GLY A 140 0.25 30.88 -10.13
C GLY A 140 1.42 30.19 -9.45
N ASP A 141 2.17 29.43 -10.24
CA ASP A 141 3.55 28.96 -9.98
C ASP A 141 3.99 28.82 -8.50
N GLY A 142 3.67 27.69 -7.85
CA GLY A 142 4.19 27.39 -6.51
C GLY A 142 3.32 26.47 -5.64
N GLY A 143 3.64 25.16 -5.63
CA GLY A 143 3.35 24.19 -4.56
C GLY A 143 1.90 23.97 -4.10
N VAL A 144 1.34 22.76 -4.29
CA VAL A 144 0.15 22.30 -3.54
C VAL A 144 0.54 22.09 -2.08
N GLU A 145 0.05 22.92 -1.15
CA GLU A 145 0.29 22.69 0.26
C GLU A 145 -0.45 21.43 0.72
N VAL A 146 0.32 20.47 1.20
CA VAL A 146 -0.20 19.22 1.74
C VAL A 146 -0.13 19.27 3.25
N GLY A 147 -1.30 19.22 3.88
CA GLY A 147 -1.44 19.39 5.31
C GLY A 147 -2.46 18.45 5.92
N ARG A 148 -2.72 18.65 7.21
CA ARG A 148 -3.85 17.98 7.87
C ARG A 148 -5.14 18.60 7.36
N GLY A 149 -6.06 17.73 6.95
CA GLY A 149 -7.29 18.11 6.29
C GLY A 149 -8.51 17.75 7.11
N GLU A 150 -9.41 18.71 7.32
CA GLU A 150 -10.66 18.46 8.04
C GLU A 150 -11.84 18.18 7.09
N ASP A 151 -11.61 18.20 5.77
CA ASP A 151 -12.69 18.07 4.79
C ASP A 151 -13.43 16.73 4.86
N PHE A 152 -12.72 15.67 5.25
CA PHE A 152 -13.35 14.38 5.54
C PHE A 152 -14.23 14.43 6.80
N LEU A 153 -13.82 15.17 7.83
CA LEU A 153 -14.54 15.29 9.10
C LEU A 153 -15.86 16.06 8.93
N LYS A 154 -15.96 16.91 7.90
CA LYS A 154 -17.19 17.65 7.55
C LYS A 154 -18.29 16.75 6.94
N ILE A 155 -18.00 15.50 6.61
CA ILE A 155 -19.00 14.55 6.10
C ILE A 155 -19.91 14.12 7.26
N SER A 156 -21.24 14.19 7.06
CA SER A 156 -22.25 13.94 8.08
C SER A 156 -22.11 12.59 8.80
N ASN A 157 -21.74 11.52 8.09
CA ASN A 157 -21.46 10.20 8.67
C ASN A 157 -20.09 9.67 8.23
N HIS A 158 -19.04 10.43 8.54
CA HIS A 158 -17.66 10.06 8.19
C HIS A 158 -17.20 8.72 8.81
N GLN A 159 -17.75 8.33 9.97
CA GLN A 159 -17.43 7.05 10.61
C GLN A 159 -17.91 5.85 9.77
N ALA A 160 -19.18 5.86 9.33
CA ALA A 160 -19.70 4.77 8.50
C ALA A 160 -18.98 4.67 7.15
N VAL A 161 -18.57 5.81 6.58
CA VAL A 161 -17.74 5.82 5.36
C VAL A 161 -16.40 5.14 5.63
N LEU A 162 -15.74 5.50 6.73
CA LEU A 162 -14.46 4.92 7.10
C LEU A 162 -14.57 3.40 7.36
N GLU A 163 -15.56 2.95 8.12
CA GLU A 163 -15.81 1.52 8.37
C GLU A 163 -16.10 0.75 7.08
N THR A 164 -16.81 1.37 6.14
CA THR A 164 -17.13 0.72 4.86
C THR A 164 -15.88 0.55 4.01
N GLU A 165 -15.05 1.58 3.92
CA GLU A 165 -13.85 1.54 3.07
C GLU A 165 -12.72 0.73 3.72
N LEU A 166 -12.56 0.77 5.04
CA LEU A 166 -11.56 -0.01 5.77
C LEU A 166 -11.79 -1.52 5.69
N LYS A 167 -13.00 -2.00 5.40
CA LYS A 167 -13.27 -3.44 5.14
C LYS A 167 -12.45 -4.01 3.98
N HIS A 168 -11.97 -3.17 3.07
CA HIS A 168 -11.12 -3.58 1.95
C HIS A 168 -9.63 -3.71 2.33
N TYR A 169 -9.26 -3.35 3.54
CA TYR A 169 -7.92 -3.48 4.11
C TYR A 169 -7.90 -4.61 5.15
N SER A 170 -7.22 -5.70 4.85
CA SER A 170 -6.97 -6.76 5.85
C SER A 170 -5.79 -6.45 6.77
N THR A 171 -4.85 -5.65 6.28
CA THR A 171 -3.65 -5.24 7.01
C THR A 171 -3.47 -3.73 6.89
N ILE A 172 -2.93 -3.13 7.95
CA ILE A 172 -2.64 -1.70 8.01
C ILE A 172 -1.20 -1.56 8.50
N THR A 173 -0.40 -0.80 7.75
CA THR A 173 1.01 -0.56 8.08
C THR A 173 1.19 0.86 8.61
N PRO A 174 1.73 1.07 9.82
CA PRO A 174 1.94 2.42 10.35
C PRO A 174 2.89 3.26 9.49
N GLY A 175 2.55 4.55 9.42
CA GLY A 175 3.07 5.61 8.56
C GLY A 175 2.92 5.38 7.05
N CYS A 176 2.10 4.42 6.62
CA CYS A 176 1.63 4.42 5.23
C CYS A 176 0.51 5.44 5.04
N VAL A 177 0.32 5.88 3.79
CA VAL A 177 -0.87 6.63 3.39
C VAL A 177 -1.80 5.72 2.60
N ILE A 178 -2.99 5.50 3.16
CA ILE A 178 -4.09 4.82 2.48
C ILE A 178 -5.02 5.85 1.84
N SER A 179 -5.80 5.42 0.85
CA SER A 179 -6.72 6.32 0.15
C SER A 179 -7.91 5.56 -0.40
N PHE A 180 -9.07 6.20 -0.37
CA PHE A 180 -10.29 5.69 -0.98
C PHE A 180 -11.10 6.82 -1.62
N VAL A 181 -11.98 6.44 -2.55
CA VAL A 181 -12.87 7.37 -3.26
C VAL A 181 -14.25 7.33 -2.63
N TYR A 182 -14.75 8.50 -2.21
CA TYR A 182 -16.10 8.71 -1.70
C TYR A 182 -16.75 9.90 -2.43
N ASN A 183 -17.95 9.70 -2.97
CA ASN A 183 -18.69 10.70 -3.76
C ASN A 183 -17.83 11.39 -4.84
N GLY A 184 -17.02 10.61 -5.57
CA GLY A 184 -16.16 11.11 -6.64
C GLY A 184 -14.92 11.88 -6.18
N ARG A 185 -14.73 12.05 -4.87
CA ARG A 185 -13.54 12.69 -4.28
C ARG A 185 -12.65 11.65 -3.62
N ARG A 186 -11.34 11.75 -3.84
CA ARG A 186 -10.34 10.87 -3.23
C ARG A 186 -9.86 11.48 -1.92
N PHE A 187 -10.04 10.74 -0.83
CA PHE A 187 -9.53 11.11 0.49
C PHE A 187 -8.28 10.29 0.80
N TYR A 188 -7.37 10.87 1.57
CA TYR A 188 -6.10 10.26 1.94
C TYR A 188 -5.91 10.31 3.45
N PHE A 189 -5.35 9.26 4.01
CA PHE A 189 -5.17 9.11 5.46
C PHE A 189 -3.79 8.58 5.76
N GLU A 190 -3.03 9.33 6.55
CA GLU A 190 -1.81 8.83 7.17
C GLU A 190 -2.18 7.92 8.33
N VAL A 191 -1.65 6.70 8.33
CA VAL A 191 -1.75 5.78 9.47
C VAL A 191 -0.68 6.17 10.49
N LYS A 192 -1.03 6.63 11.69
CA LYS A 192 -0.02 7.03 12.68
C LYS A 192 0.34 5.93 13.66
N GLU A 193 -0.67 5.34 14.27
CA GLU A 193 -0.49 4.33 15.31
C GLU A 193 -1.32 3.11 14.98
N THR A 194 -0.72 1.95 15.19
CA THR A 194 -1.35 0.63 15.17
C THR A 194 -0.95 -0.11 16.45
N PRO A 195 -1.77 -1.05 16.95
CA PRO A 195 -1.52 -1.79 18.19
C PRO A 195 -0.34 -2.80 18.12
#